data_AF-A0A0A2MFP8-F1
#
_entry.id   AF-A0A0A2MFP8-F1
#
_cell.length_a   1.000
_cell.length_b   1.000
_cell.length_c   1.000
_cell.angle_alpha   90.00
_cell.angle_beta   90.00
_cell.angle_gamma   90.00
#
_symmetry.space_group_name_H-M   'P 1'
#
loop_
_entity.id
_entity.type
_entity.pdbx_description
1 polymer ?
#
loop_
_entity_poly.entity_id
_entity_poly.type
_entity_poly.pdbx_seq_one_letter_code
_entity_poly.pdbx_strand_id
1 'polypeptide(L)'
;MFAKKQKETQKEENNVLYFYLYGFVRSNPNFQFKSQELAIKLFKKIIGEKGGIIVGNSFYPYCIIDEDGDSVWDFATLYLLKNEPNFENELSKNNLTLLELSSKFSKINLWEDDTRLTFEENPFFGNAVPFIIPFIVFDNKRDTNFDKMIMKELNENQHAQNYIDEINTILKEFMHETTFTLGFDEFNKENKSKLIDNFIKAKTLFDK
;
A
#
# COMPACT_ATOMS: atom_id res chain seq x y z
N MET A 1 50.99 -23.51 -7.43
CA MET A 1 49.62 -23.85 -7.86
C MET A 1 48.67 -22.93 -7.08
N PHE A 2 48.24 -21.83 -7.68
CA PHE A 2 47.51 -20.77 -6.99
C PHE A 2 46.01 -21.11 -6.93
N ALA A 3 45.46 -21.01 -5.72
CA ALA A 3 44.05 -21.21 -5.42
C ALA A 3 43.16 -20.19 -6.13
N LYS A 4 42.05 -20.63 -6.70
CA LYS A 4 40.86 -19.81 -6.91
C LYS A 4 39.73 -20.41 -6.08
N LYS A 5 39.54 -19.85 -4.88
CA LYS A 5 38.23 -19.88 -4.21
C LYS A 5 37.24 -19.25 -5.17
N GLN A 6 36.29 -20.02 -5.67
CA GLN A 6 35.08 -19.47 -6.25
C GLN A 6 34.40 -18.69 -5.12
N LYS A 7 34.35 -17.36 -5.26
CA LYS A 7 33.41 -16.55 -4.51
C LYS A 7 32.04 -16.98 -5.02
N GLU A 8 31.35 -17.81 -4.25
CA GLU A 8 29.89 -17.84 -4.27
C GLU A 8 29.45 -16.42 -3.93
N THR A 9 29.08 -15.66 -4.95
CA THR A 9 28.28 -14.46 -4.75
C THR A 9 26.93 -14.96 -4.26
N GLN A 10 26.73 -14.99 -2.95
CA GLN A 10 25.40 -15.08 -2.38
C GLN A 10 24.58 -13.98 -3.02
N LYS A 11 23.62 -14.37 -3.84
CA LYS A 11 22.61 -13.48 -4.39
C LYS A 11 21.83 -13.02 -3.15
N GLU A 12 22.07 -11.80 -2.67
CA GLU A 12 21.23 -11.21 -1.63
C GLU A 12 19.79 -11.31 -2.13
N GLU A 13 18.96 -12.08 -1.43
CA GLU A 13 17.53 -12.13 -1.72
C GLU A 13 16.99 -10.71 -1.56
N ASN A 14 16.51 -10.14 -2.65
CA ASN A 14 15.90 -8.82 -2.69
C ASN A 14 14.71 -8.79 -1.70
N ASN A 15 14.92 -8.27 -0.49
CA ASN A 15 13.93 -8.23 0.58
C ASN A 15 12.96 -7.04 0.40
N VAL A 16 12.27 -7.00 -0.74
CA VAL A 16 11.17 -6.06 -0.97
C VAL A 16 9.85 -6.74 -0.65
N LEU A 17 9.00 -6.06 0.12
CA LEU A 17 7.64 -6.49 0.41
C LEU A 17 6.63 -5.52 -0.19
N TYR A 18 5.52 -6.07 -0.65
CA TYR A 18 4.43 -5.33 -1.25
C TYR A 18 3.34 -5.09 -0.22
N PHE A 19 3.05 -3.83 0.04
CA PHE A 19 2.07 -3.44 1.03
C PHE A 19 1.07 -2.44 0.48
N TYR A 20 -0.05 -2.30 1.19
CA TYR A 20 -1.04 -1.27 0.93
C TYR A 20 -1.61 -0.70 2.23
N LEU A 21 -1.91 0.59 2.19
CA LEU A 21 -2.85 1.23 3.09
C LEU A 21 -4.25 1.08 2.49
N TYR A 22 -5.28 0.80 3.28
CA TYR A 22 -6.63 0.67 2.77
C TYR A 22 -7.67 1.37 3.64
N GLY A 23 -8.76 1.79 3.00
CA GLY A 23 -9.83 2.51 3.66
C GLY A 23 -11.02 2.79 2.75
N PHE A 24 -11.94 3.60 3.24
CA PHE A 24 -13.07 4.09 2.47
C PHE A 24 -12.98 5.59 2.21
N VAL A 25 -13.41 5.99 1.02
CA VAL A 25 -13.63 7.39 0.64
C VAL A 25 -15.07 7.56 0.17
N ARG A 26 -15.63 8.76 0.27
CA ARG A 26 -17.02 9.02 -0.12
C ARG A 26 -17.24 9.02 -1.64
N SER A 27 -16.23 9.26 -2.46
CA SER A 27 -16.37 9.30 -3.93
C SER A 27 -15.26 8.54 -4.68
N ASN A 28 -14.57 9.20 -5.61
CA ASN A 28 -13.57 8.61 -6.48
C ASN A 28 -12.38 8.12 -5.64
N PRO A 29 -12.00 6.83 -5.68
CA PRO A 29 -10.87 6.29 -4.94
C PRO A 29 -9.53 6.58 -5.60
N ASN A 30 -9.53 7.12 -6.82
CA ASN A 30 -8.33 7.40 -7.58
C ASN A 30 -7.87 8.85 -7.37
N PHE A 31 -6.87 9.01 -6.51
CA PHE A 31 -6.17 10.27 -6.24
C PHE A 31 -4.69 10.13 -6.52
N GLN A 32 -4.05 11.26 -6.80
CA GLN A 32 -2.61 11.36 -6.96
C GLN A 32 -2.02 12.24 -5.87
N PHE A 33 -0.91 11.81 -5.26
CA PHE A 33 -0.15 12.63 -4.33
C PHE A 33 0.42 13.83 -5.07
N LYS A 34 0.04 15.05 -4.66
CA LYS A 34 0.56 16.30 -5.23
C LYS A 34 1.82 16.81 -4.52
N SER A 35 2.15 16.23 -3.36
CA SER A 35 3.26 16.65 -2.50
C SER A 35 4.05 15.45 -2.01
N GLN A 36 5.33 15.38 -2.42
CA GLN A 36 6.28 14.40 -1.92
C GLN A 36 6.50 14.52 -0.42
N GLU A 37 6.52 15.74 0.13
CA GLU A 37 6.70 15.97 1.56
C GLU A 37 5.57 15.32 2.38
N LEU A 38 4.32 15.57 1.98
CA LEU A 38 3.17 15.00 2.68
C LEU A 38 3.10 13.48 2.49
N ALA A 39 3.49 12.96 1.31
CA ALA A 39 3.58 11.53 1.08
C ALA A 39 4.60 10.90 2.03
N ILE A 40 5.82 11.44 2.09
CA ILE A 40 6.86 10.98 3.03
C ILE A 40 6.36 11.04 4.48
N LYS A 41 5.66 12.12 4.87
CA LYS A 41 5.09 12.26 6.22
C LYS A 41 4.09 11.15 6.56
N LEU A 42 3.17 10.84 5.65
CA LEU A 42 2.23 9.73 5.79
C LEU A 42 2.97 8.40 5.95
N PHE A 43 3.92 8.15 5.06
CA PHE A 43 4.62 6.87 5.01
C PHE A 43 5.53 6.63 6.20
N LYS A 44 6.22 7.66 6.71
CA LYS A 44 6.97 7.54 7.97
C LYS A 44 6.07 7.17 9.15
N LYS A 45 4.82 7.61 9.18
CA LYS A 45 3.88 7.14 10.22
C LYS A 45 3.62 5.65 10.10
N ILE A 46 3.48 5.12 8.88
CA ILE A 46 3.11 3.73 8.61
C ILE A 46 4.32 2.79 8.76
N ILE A 47 5.41 3.05 8.03
CA ILE A 47 6.55 2.13 7.93
C ILE A 47 7.71 2.48 8.88
N GLY A 48 7.71 3.69 9.45
CA GLY A 48 8.76 4.19 10.34
C GLY A 48 9.99 4.68 9.58
N GLU A 49 11.17 4.38 10.13
CA GLU A 49 12.48 4.71 9.55
C GLU A 49 12.90 3.73 8.43
N LYS A 50 11.95 3.01 7.82
CA LYS A 50 12.26 2.10 6.71
C LYS A 50 12.31 2.85 5.40
N GLY A 51 13.16 2.37 4.50
CA GLY A 51 13.16 2.82 3.11
C GLY A 51 12.05 2.14 2.31
N GLY A 52 11.59 2.81 1.27
CA GLY A 52 10.47 2.30 0.48
C GLY A 52 10.13 3.14 -0.75
N ILE A 53 9.25 2.58 -1.57
CA ILE A 53 8.71 3.22 -2.76
C ILE A 53 7.24 3.49 -2.48
N ILE A 54 6.86 4.75 -2.53
CA ILE A 54 5.48 5.20 -2.43
C ILE A 54 4.93 5.24 -3.84
N VAL A 55 3.90 4.45 -4.13
CA VAL A 55 3.14 4.66 -5.36
C VAL A 55 2.26 5.88 -5.14
N GLY A 56 2.52 6.93 -5.90
CA GLY A 56 1.91 8.24 -5.81
C GLY A 56 0.45 8.29 -6.23
N ASN A 57 -0.21 7.14 -6.34
CA ASN A 57 -1.59 7.00 -6.75
C ASN A 57 -2.33 6.11 -5.74
N SER A 58 -3.58 6.45 -5.48
CA SER A 58 -4.55 5.54 -4.86
C SER A 58 -5.38 4.89 -5.95
N PHE A 59 -5.87 3.69 -5.66
CA PHE A 59 -6.60 2.87 -6.60
C PHE A 59 -7.84 2.28 -5.93
N TYR A 60 -8.87 2.07 -6.75
CA TYR A 60 -9.88 1.09 -6.40
C TYR A 60 -9.25 -0.33 -6.36
N PRO A 61 -9.65 -1.23 -5.45
CA PRO A 61 -9.09 -2.58 -5.32
C PRO A 61 -9.01 -3.40 -6.62
N TYR A 62 -10.02 -3.33 -7.50
CA TYR A 62 -9.99 -4.03 -8.79
C TYR A 62 -9.18 -3.30 -9.89
N CYS A 63 -8.50 -2.19 -9.58
CA CYS A 63 -7.64 -1.48 -10.54
C CYS A 63 -6.15 -1.82 -10.39
N ILE A 64 -5.76 -2.67 -9.45
CA ILE A 64 -4.35 -2.86 -9.06
C ILE A 64 -3.60 -3.93 -9.84
N ILE A 65 -4.32 -4.71 -10.64
CA ILE A 65 -3.79 -5.73 -11.55
C ILE A 65 -4.35 -5.41 -12.94
N ASP A 66 -3.47 -5.29 -13.93
CA ASP A 66 -3.88 -5.04 -15.31
C ASP A 66 -4.34 -6.32 -16.04
N GLU A 67 -4.71 -6.16 -17.31
CA GLU A 67 -5.21 -7.26 -18.16
C GLU A 67 -4.17 -8.35 -18.45
N ASP A 68 -2.88 -8.01 -18.35
CA ASP A 68 -1.76 -8.96 -18.50
C ASP A 68 -1.43 -9.68 -17.18
N GLY A 69 -2.11 -9.31 -16.10
CA GLY A 69 -1.89 -9.87 -14.77
C GLY A 69 -0.76 -9.19 -14.00
N ASP A 70 -0.18 -8.10 -14.49
CA ASP A 70 0.85 -7.34 -13.76
C ASP A 70 0.21 -6.46 -12.69
N SER A 71 0.80 -6.45 -11.50
CA SER A 71 0.34 -5.60 -10.41
C SER A 71 1.00 -4.21 -10.43
N VAL A 72 0.38 -3.25 -9.73
CA VAL A 72 0.96 -1.92 -9.48
C VAL A 72 2.37 -1.99 -8.87
N TRP A 73 2.63 -2.99 -8.02
CA TRP A 73 3.94 -3.23 -7.41
C TRP A 73 4.94 -3.77 -8.41
N ASP A 74 4.55 -4.77 -9.22
CA ASP A 74 5.39 -5.33 -10.29
C ASP A 74 5.85 -4.20 -11.23
N PHE A 75 4.91 -3.34 -11.63
CA PHE A 75 5.20 -2.20 -12.49
C PHE A 75 6.13 -1.19 -11.80
N ALA A 76 5.88 -0.84 -10.54
CA ALA A 76 6.73 0.08 -9.79
C ALA A 76 8.19 -0.42 -9.70
N THR A 77 8.36 -1.71 -9.39
CA THR A 77 9.67 -2.37 -9.31
C THR A 77 10.36 -2.37 -10.68
N LEU A 78 9.68 -2.78 -11.75
CA LEU A 78 10.24 -2.80 -13.10
C LEU A 78 10.60 -1.40 -13.61
N TYR A 79 9.77 -0.40 -13.32
CA TYR A 79 10.05 0.99 -13.67
C TYR A 79 11.35 1.47 -13.02
N LEU A 80 11.56 1.19 -11.73
CA LEU A 80 12.77 1.61 -11.02
C LEU A 80 14.00 0.82 -11.46
N LEU A 81 13.88 -0.49 -11.67
CA LEU A 81 14.96 -1.31 -12.24
C LEU A 81 15.46 -0.74 -13.58
N LYS A 82 14.54 -0.21 -14.40
CA LYS A 82 14.86 0.35 -15.71
C LYS A 82 15.48 1.75 -15.66
N ASN A 83 14.96 2.63 -14.80
CA ASN A 83 15.33 4.06 -14.80
C ASN A 83 16.34 4.45 -13.71
N GLU A 84 16.36 3.72 -12.60
CA GLU A 84 17.17 4.00 -11.42
C GLU A 84 17.88 2.70 -10.98
N PRO A 85 18.89 2.21 -11.71
CA PRO A 85 19.46 0.87 -11.50
C PRO A 85 20.08 0.65 -10.10
N ASN A 86 20.29 1.72 -9.33
CA ASN A 86 20.78 1.68 -7.95
C ASN A 86 19.69 1.92 -6.89
N PHE A 87 18.40 1.89 -7.26
CA PHE A 87 17.32 2.24 -6.34
C PHE A 87 17.33 1.38 -5.07
N GLU A 88 17.66 0.09 -5.17
CA GLU A 88 17.76 -0.82 -4.02
C GLU A 88 18.77 -0.33 -2.98
N ASN A 89 19.93 0.17 -3.43
CA ASN A 89 20.94 0.76 -2.55
C ASN A 89 20.41 2.04 -1.87
N GLU A 90 19.62 2.86 -2.57
CA GLU A 90 19.02 4.05 -1.97
C GLU A 90 17.93 3.68 -0.94
N LEU A 91 17.09 2.69 -1.24
CA LEU A 91 16.10 2.20 -0.29
C LEU A 91 16.75 1.59 0.97
N SER A 92 17.87 0.88 0.81
CA SER A 92 18.63 0.33 1.94
C SER A 92 19.16 1.40 2.91
N LYS A 93 19.27 2.66 2.46
CA LYS A 93 19.68 3.82 3.28
C LYS A 93 18.50 4.53 3.95
N ASN A 94 17.34 3.87 4.05
CA ASN A 94 16.10 4.40 4.59
C ASN A 94 15.47 5.55 3.78
N ASN A 95 15.80 5.66 2.50
CA ASN A 95 15.21 6.68 1.64
C ASN A 95 13.80 6.27 1.20
N LEU A 96 12.91 7.26 1.14
CA LEU A 96 11.56 7.14 0.60
C LEU A 96 11.48 7.83 -0.75
N THR A 97 11.09 7.07 -1.77
CA THR A 97 10.93 7.58 -3.14
C THR A 97 9.46 7.61 -3.50
N LEU A 98 8.97 8.75 -3.99
CA LEU A 98 7.63 8.87 -4.56
C LEU A 98 7.69 8.53 -6.05
N LEU A 99 6.88 7.57 -6.49
CA LEU A 99 6.76 7.15 -7.88
C LEU A 99 5.34 7.38 -8.39
N GLU A 100 5.18 8.22 -9.41
CA GLU A 100 3.88 8.45 -10.03
C GLU A 100 3.61 7.41 -11.12
N LEU A 101 2.54 6.64 -10.96
CA LEU A 101 2.11 5.59 -11.89
C LEU A 101 0.81 6.04 -12.56
N SER A 102 0.88 6.91 -13.57
CA SER A 102 -0.33 7.42 -14.23
C SER A 102 -0.71 6.62 -15.50
N SER A 103 -2.04 6.42 -15.63
CA SER A 103 -2.85 5.78 -16.69
C SER A 103 -2.94 4.25 -16.79
N LYS A 104 -1.88 3.46 -16.55
CA LYS A 104 -1.94 1.99 -16.79
C LYS A 104 -2.97 1.27 -15.91
N PHE A 105 -3.13 1.71 -14.67
CA PHE A 105 -4.01 1.11 -13.65
C PHE A 105 -5.30 1.91 -13.44
N SER A 106 -5.76 2.63 -14.47
CA SER A 106 -6.97 3.46 -14.39
C SER A 106 -8.27 2.71 -14.68
N LYS A 107 -8.18 1.49 -15.24
CA LYS A 107 -9.32 0.65 -15.60
C LYS A 107 -9.60 -0.35 -14.49
N ILE A 108 -10.89 -0.51 -14.16
CA ILE A 108 -11.36 -1.61 -13.33
C ILE A 108 -11.16 -2.91 -14.12
N ASN A 109 -10.39 -3.82 -13.55
CA ASN A 109 -10.21 -5.18 -14.02
C ASN A 109 -10.83 -6.12 -12.98
N LEU A 110 -12.13 -6.38 -13.12
CA LEU A 110 -12.81 -7.32 -12.24
C LEU A 110 -12.10 -8.67 -12.34
N TRP A 111 -11.77 -9.23 -11.18
CA TRP A 111 -11.19 -10.56 -11.15
C TRP A 111 -12.30 -11.56 -11.48
N GLU A 112 -12.03 -12.52 -12.37
CA GLU A 112 -13.03 -13.48 -12.85
C GLU A 112 -13.79 -14.20 -11.71
N ASP A 113 -13.19 -14.24 -10.53
CA ASP A 113 -13.64 -14.91 -9.32
C ASP A 113 -14.14 -13.98 -8.20
N ASP A 114 -14.17 -12.65 -8.39
CA ASP A 114 -14.53 -11.72 -7.32
C ASP A 114 -15.19 -10.42 -7.79
N THR A 115 -16.45 -10.22 -7.39
CA THR A 115 -17.25 -9.02 -7.66
C THR A 115 -17.78 -8.36 -6.38
N ARG A 116 -17.35 -8.81 -5.20
CA ARG A 116 -17.97 -8.49 -3.89
C ARG A 116 -17.93 -7.01 -3.51
N LEU A 117 -17.02 -6.24 -4.10
CA LEU A 117 -16.90 -4.79 -3.88
C LEU A 117 -17.73 -3.94 -4.85
N THR A 118 -18.35 -4.56 -5.85
CA THR A 118 -19.22 -3.87 -6.80
C THR A 118 -20.51 -3.39 -6.14
N PHE A 119 -21.10 -2.32 -6.68
CA PHE A 119 -22.37 -1.80 -6.19
C PHE A 119 -23.50 -2.80 -6.42
N GLU A 120 -23.47 -3.50 -7.55
CA GLU A 120 -24.45 -4.50 -7.96
C GLU A 120 -24.55 -5.65 -6.96
N GLU A 121 -23.41 -6.14 -6.46
CA GLU A 121 -23.37 -7.21 -5.46
C GLU A 121 -23.55 -6.66 -4.03
N ASN A 122 -23.02 -5.47 -3.74
CA ASN A 122 -23.05 -4.89 -2.40
C ASN A 122 -23.23 -3.36 -2.44
N PRO A 123 -24.49 -2.88 -2.41
CA PRO A 123 -24.82 -1.45 -2.52
C PRO A 123 -24.16 -0.53 -1.47
N PHE A 124 -23.71 -1.09 -0.35
CA PHE A 124 -22.94 -0.39 0.68
C PHE A 124 -21.74 0.37 0.09
N PHE A 125 -21.03 -0.26 -0.84
CA PHE A 125 -19.82 0.32 -1.44
C PHE A 125 -20.11 1.46 -2.43
N GLY A 126 -21.37 1.77 -2.72
CA GLY A 126 -21.75 2.99 -3.44
C GLY A 126 -21.58 4.28 -2.62
N ASN A 127 -21.61 4.18 -1.28
CA ASN A 127 -21.47 5.34 -0.38
C ASN A 127 -20.14 5.34 0.40
N ALA A 128 -19.50 4.17 0.50
CA ALA A 128 -18.21 3.98 1.12
C ALA A 128 -17.29 3.28 0.11
N VAL A 129 -16.72 4.06 -0.81
CA VAL A 129 -15.95 3.53 -1.93
C VAL A 129 -14.57 3.06 -1.43
N PRO A 130 -14.21 1.77 -1.63
CA PRO A 130 -12.91 1.24 -1.27
C PRO A 130 -11.77 1.96 -2.00
N PHE A 131 -10.71 2.32 -1.27
CA PHE A 131 -9.45 2.73 -1.85
C PHE A 131 -8.28 1.97 -1.23
N ILE A 132 -7.21 1.83 -2.00
CA ILE A 132 -5.90 1.44 -1.51
C ILE A 132 -4.81 2.40 -1.96
N ILE A 133 -3.75 2.52 -1.17
CA ILE A 133 -2.51 3.20 -1.52
C ILE A 133 -1.39 2.17 -1.49
N PRO A 134 -0.87 1.72 -2.65
CA PRO A 134 0.16 0.71 -2.72
C PRO A 134 1.54 1.32 -2.46
N PHE A 135 2.44 0.50 -1.92
CA PHE A 135 3.82 0.86 -1.68
C PHE A 135 4.70 -0.37 -1.47
N ILE A 136 6.00 -0.15 -1.57
CA ILE A 136 7.03 -1.17 -1.40
C ILE A 136 7.88 -0.79 -0.19
N VAL A 137 8.18 -1.76 0.67
CA VAL A 137 9.08 -1.59 1.81
C VAL A 137 10.32 -2.44 1.59
N PHE A 138 11.50 -1.84 1.83
CA PHE A 138 12.77 -2.54 1.79
C PHE A 138 13.15 -2.97 3.21
N ASP A 139 13.51 -4.25 3.38
CA ASP A 139 13.82 -4.92 4.66
C ASP A 139 12.61 -5.11 5.60
N ASN A 140 12.16 -6.36 5.74
CA ASN A 140 11.01 -6.77 6.56
C ASN A 140 11.38 -7.26 7.96
N LYS A 141 12.67 -7.27 8.34
CA LYS A 141 13.12 -7.89 9.60
C LYS A 141 12.77 -7.06 10.86
N ARG A 142 12.03 -5.96 10.71
CA ARG A 142 11.57 -5.10 11.80
C ARG A 142 10.07 -4.87 11.67
N ASP A 143 9.32 -4.85 12.77
CA ASP A 143 7.89 -4.49 12.74
C ASP A 143 7.69 -3.08 12.16
N THR A 144 6.56 -2.83 11.52
CA THR A 144 6.21 -1.50 11.01
C THR A 144 5.93 -0.53 12.15
N ASN A 145 5.97 0.77 11.86
CA ASN A 145 5.59 1.75 12.87
C ASN A 145 4.08 1.69 13.15
N PHE A 146 3.28 1.32 12.16
CA PHE A 146 1.84 1.09 12.30
C PHE A 146 1.55 0.04 13.38
N ASP A 147 2.10 -1.18 13.26
CA ASP A 147 1.84 -2.26 14.23
C ASP A 147 2.25 -1.84 15.66
N LYS A 148 3.42 -1.21 15.78
CA LYS A 148 3.93 -0.72 17.06
C LYS A 148 3.01 0.32 17.68
N MET A 149 2.54 1.28 16.88
CA MET A 149 1.70 2.38 17.37
C MET A 149 0.28 1.91 17.67
N ILE A 150 -0.28 1.00 16.88
CA ILE A 150 -1.57 0.36 17.18
C ILE A 150 -1.48 -0.39 18.52
N MET A 151 -0.48 -1.26 18.69
CA MET A 151 -0.32 -2.02 19.93
C MET A 151 -0.07 -1.12 21.14
N LYS A 152 0.71 -0.05 20.97
CA LYS A 152 0.94 0.96 22.00
C LYS A 152 -0.37 1.62 22.42
N GLU A 153 -1.14 2.15 21.48
CA GLU A 153 -2.42 2.82 21.75
C GLU A 153 -3.46 1.86 22.33
N LEU A 154 -3.52 0.60 21.87
CA LEU A 154 -4.40 -0.40 22.47
C LEU A 154 -4.04 -0.68 23.94
N ASN A 155 -2.75 -0.74 24.27
CA ASN A 155 -2.29 -0.95 25.64
C ASN A 155 -2.53 0.26 26.55
N GLU A 156 -2.36 1.48 26.01
CA GLU A 156 -2.46 2.72 26.79
C GLU A 156 -3.91 3.24 26.89
N ASN A 157 -4.68 3.14 25.81
CA ASN A 157 -5.98 3.79 25.63
C ASN A 157 -7.15 2.83 25.34
N GLN A 158 -6.89 1.52 25.22
CA GLN A 158 -7.88 0.48 24.81
C GLN A 158 -8.44 0.64 23.39
N HIS A 159 -7.98 1.63 22.65
CA HIS A 159 -8.35 1.90 21.26
C HIS A 159 -7.19 2.60 20.54
N ALA A 160 -7.13 2.52 19.21
CA ALA A 160 -6.08 3.18 18.41
C ALA A 160 -6.54 4.44 17.65
N GLN A 161 -7.67 5.03 18.06
CA GLN A 161 -8.33 6.11 17.31
C GLN A 161 -7.42 7.32 17.08
N ASN A 162 -6.63 7.74 18.09
CA ASN A 162 -5.76 8.92 17.97
C ASN A 162 -4.76 8.77 16.83
N TYR A 163 -4.08 7.61 16.77
CA TYR A 163 -3.09 7.33 15.74
C TYR A 163 -3.74 7.20 14.34
N ILE A 164 -4.92 6.59 14.26
CA ILE A 164 -5.70 6.52 13.02
C ILE A 164 -6.15 7.92 12.57
N ASP A 165 -6.54 8.81 13.49
CA ASP A 165 -6.94 10.18 13.19
C ASP A 165 -5.78 11.03 12.66
N GLU A 166 -4.56 10.81 13.14
CA GLU A 166 -3.37 11.44 12.58
C GLU A 166 -3.12 11.03 11.12
N ILE A 167 -3.33 9.74 10.80
CA ILE A 167 -3.23 9.23 9.42
C ILE A 167 -4.35 9.83 8.57
N ASN A 168 -5.60 9.79 9.04
CA ASN A 168 -6.75 10.35 8.35
C ASN A 168 -6.59 11.87 8.10
N THR A 169 -5.99 12.59 9.04
CA THR A 169 -5.72 14.03 8.89
C THR A 169 -4.76 14.28 7.74
N ILE A 170 -3.69 13.50 7.62
CA ILE A 170 -2.76 13.63 6.49
C ILE A 170 -3.44 13.22 5.18
N LEU A 171 -4.25 12.14 5.18
CA LEU A 171 -4.96 11.70 3.99
C LEU A 171 -5.95 12.75 3.47
N LYS A 172 -6.62 13.50 4.36
CA LYS A 172 -7.57 14.56 3.97
C LYS A 172 -6.94 15.71 3.18
N GLU A 173 -5.63 15.89 3.29
CA GLU A 173 -4.88 16.85 2.47
C GLU A 173 -4.79 16.40 0.99
N PHE A 174 -4.95 15.11 0.71
CA PHE A 174 -4.94 14.53 -0.64
C PHE A 174 -6.33 14.13 -1.13
N MET A 175 -7.15 13.62 -0.21
CA MET A 175 -8.49 13.09 -0.41
C MET A 175 -9.45 13.97 0.39
N HIS A 176 -9.87 15.09 -0.20
CA HIS A 176 -10.67 16.11 0.51
C HIS A 176 -12.03 15.63 1.02
N GLU A 177 -12.50 14.49 0.51
CA GLU A 177 -13.72 13.86 1.01
C GLU A 177 -13.46 13.01 2.25
N THR A 178 -14.52 12.65 2.96
CA THR A 178 -14.43 11.81 4.16
C THR A 178 -13.63 10.55 3.83
N THR A 179 -12.45 10.47 4.42
CA THR A 179 -11.52 9.36 4.29
C THR A 179 -11.41 8.68 5.63
N PHE A 180 -11.65 7.38 5.64
CA PHE A 180 -11.50 6.55 6.83
C PHE A 180 -10.52 5.42 6.55
N THR A 181 -9.35 5.50 7.16
CA THR A 181 -8.34 4.43 7.12
C THR A 181 -8.82 3.25 7.96
N LEU A 182 -8.83 2.06 7.36
CA LEU A 182 -9.11 0.80 8.05
C LEU A 182 -7.84 0.16 8.58
N GLY A 183 -6.76 0.24 7.82
CA GLY A 183 -5.50 -0.37 8.21
C GLY A 183 -4.50 -0.46 7.07
N PHE A 184 -3.54 -1.34 7.29
CA PHE A 184 -2.43 -1.63 6.40
C PHE A 184 -2.21 -3.14 6.39
N ASP A 185 -1.87 -3.70 5.24
CA ASP A 185 -1.64 -5.15 5.08
C ASP A 185 -0.69 -5.43 3.91
N GLU A 186 -0.13 -6.63 3.89
CA GLU A 186 0.74 -7.14 2.84
C GLU A 186 -0.08 -7.67 1.66
N PHE A 187 0.31 -7.28 0.45
CA PHE A 187 -0.27 -7.80 -0.78
C PHE A 187 0.43 -9.09 -1.19
N ASN A 188 -0.35 -10.17 -1.29
CA ASN A 188 0.08 -11.42 -1.90
C ASN A 188 -0.73 -11.65 -3.18
N LYS A 189 -0.05 -11.65 -4.33
CA LYS A 189 -0.66 -11.86 -5.65
C LYS A 189 -1.34 -13.24 -5.76
N GLU A 190 -0.79 -14.26 -5.11
CA GLU A 190 -1.38 -15.62 -5.08
C GLU A 190 -2.64 -15.69 -4.20
N ASN A 191 -2.84 -14.72 -3.31
CA ASN A 191 -4.01 -14.60 -2.44
C ASN A 191 -4.61 -13.18 -2.49
N LYS A 192 -4.85 -12.70 -3.71
CA LYS A 192 -5.44 -11.38 -3.97
C LYS A 192 -6.79 -11.16 -3.24
N SER A 193 -7.56 -12.22 -3.02
CA SER A 193 -8.86 -12.18 -2.34
C SER A 193 -8.77 -11.73 -0.87
N LYS A 194 -7.62 -11.90 -0.21
CA LYS A 194 -7.39 -11.39 1.16
C LYS A 194 -7.62 -9.88 1.23
N LEU A 195 -7.20 -9.14 0.20
CA LEU A 195 -7.41 -7.70 0.11
C LEU A 195 -8.91 -7.35 0.11
N ILE A 196 -9.70 -8.12 -0.64
CA ILE A 196 -11.17 -7.94 -0.70
C ILE A 196 -11.82 -8.29 0.64
N ASP A 197 -11.37 -9.37 1.29
CA ASP A 197 -11.87 -9.79 2.59
C ASP A 197 -11.70 -8.70 3.65
N ASN A 198 -10.62 -7.91 3.60
CA ASN A 198 -10.39 -6.81 4.54
C ASN A 198 -11.53 -5.76 4.46
N PHE A 199 -12.02 -5.44 3.26
CA PHE A 199 -13.15 -4.52 3.08
C PHE A 199 -14.49 -5.14 3.46
N ILE A 200 -14.71 -6.41 3.09
CA ILE A 200 -15.96 -7.12 3.40
C ILE A 200 -16.13 -7.27 4.92
N LYS A 201 -15.07 -7.61 5.65
CA LYS A 201 -15.09 -7.69 7.12
C LYS A 201 -15.39 -6.32 7.75
N ALA A 202 -14.82 -5.25 7.18
CA ALA A 202 -15.01 -3.89 7.67
C ALA A 202 -16.44 -3.37 7.52
N LYS A 203 -17.25 -3.91 6.58
CA LYS A 203 -18.67 -3.55 6.44
C LYS A 203 -19.45 -3.65 7.75
N THR A 204 -19.15 -4.66 8.56
CA THR A 204 -19.80 -4.88 9.87
C THR A 204 -19.66 -3.70 10.85
N LEU A 205 -18.70 -2.81 10.63
CA LEU A 205 -18.51 -1.60 11.43
C LEU A 205 -19.58 -0.54 11.17
N PHE A 206 -20.28 -0.61 10.04
CA PHE A 206 -21.24 0.38 9.57
C PHE A 206 -22.70 -0.08 9.66
N ASP A 207 -22.94 -1.37 9.93
CA ASP A 207 -24.28 -1.95 10.06
C ASP A 207 -24.91 -1.71 11.47
N LYS A 208 -24.56 -0.59 12.14
CA LYS A 208 -25.01 -0.23 13.50
C LYS A 208 -26.05 0.88 13.51
#